data_AF-R8B9S7-F1
#
_entry.id   AF-R8B9S7-F1
#
_cell.length_a   1.000
_cell.length_b   1.000
_cell.length_c   1.000
_cell.angle_alpha   90.00
_cell.angle_beta   90.00
_cell.angle_gamma   90.00
#
_symmetry.space_group_name_H-M   'P 1'
#
loop_
_entity.id
_entity.type
_entity.pdbx_description
1 polymer ?
#
loop_
_entity_poly.entity_id
_entity_poly.type
_entity_poly.pdbx_seq_one_letter_code
_entity_poly.pdbx_strand_id
1 'polypeptide(L)'
;MEKSPLNRFPWESDVPQGAFWDSLSNDNLGRQFLRVFSADETIALSLDNMAHLDKVAKLQLLESLILDRMRNKPLPHVPESLSSNDFYNIWHRREFLLAHVQREQGATKMVEAEQRYRTMIDIWGKRNDPDKKWPQDLGSIDNLFIILAQQNRFSEAELLAKELIGLIRQCPDLGYGSPMNIGIMLKLMDIFGKQGKYDEALALNAEGYAAIDIMAKGMFAKYVDTQRKSLDQMKRALEEHRSWESGYLIIR
;
A
#
# COMPACT_ATOMS: atom_id res chain seq x y z
N MET A 1 -16.42 -20.83 14.70
CA MET A 1 -15.51 -20.15 15.64
C MET A 1 -15.42 -18.70 15.22
N GLU A 2 -16.26 -17.84 15.81
CA GLU A 2 -16.12 -16.39 15.69
C GLU A 2 -14.78 -15.97 16.29
N LYS A 3 -13.97 -15.25 15.51
CA LYS A 3 -12.73 -14.65 16.03
C LYS A 3 -13.13 -13.60 17.05
N SER A 4 -12.65 -13.77 18.29
CA SER A 4 -12.89 -12.87 19.42
C SER A 4 -12.63 -11.40 19.03
N PRO A 5 -13.53 -10.44 19.36
CA PRO A 5 -13.40 -9.02 19.00
C PRO A 5 -12.21 -8.28 19.65
N LEU A 6 -11.49 -8.92 20.57
CA LEU A 6 -10.54 -8.29 21.49
C LEU A 6 -9.16 -7.94 20.88
N ASN A 7 -8.94 -8.13 19.57
CA ASN A 7 -7.63 -7.92 18.94
C ASN A 7 -7.59 -6.85 17.83
N ARG A 8 -8.69 -6.10 17.65
CA ARG A 8 -8.82 -5.08 16.61
C ARG A 8 -8.27 -3.74 17.11
N PHE A 9 -7.23 -3.21 16.48
CA PHE A 9 -6.80 -1.85 16.79
C PHE A 9 -7.87 -0.81 16.36
N PRO A 10 -7.97 0.35 17.02
CA PRO A 10 -8.93 1.41 16.67
C PRO A 10 -8.85 1.91 15.22
N TRP A 11 -7.71 1.71 14.56
CA TRP A 11 -7.47 2.11 13.16
C TRP A 11 -7.71 0.99 12.14
N GLU A 12 -8.04 -0.23 12.57
CA GLU A 12 -8.39 -1.31 11.64
C GLU A 12 -9.75 -0.97 10.99
N SER A 13 -9.74 -0.51 9.74
CA SER A 13 -10.96 -0.16 8.99
C SER A 13 -11.85 -1.38 8.71
N ASP A 14 -13.12 -1.16 8.39
CA ASP A 14 -13.99 -2.25 7.95
C ASP A 14 -13.55 -2.79 6.58
N VAL A 15 -13.92 -4.05 6.32
CA VAL A 15 -13.83 -4.67 4.99
C VAL A 15 -15.25 -5.05 4.55
N PRO A 16 -15.60 -4.84 3.28
CA PRO A 16 -16.83 -5.39 2.72
C PRO A 16 -16.86 -6.90 2.95
N GLN A 17 -18.04 -7.40 3.34
CA GLN A 17 -18.29 -8.84 3.46
C GLN A 17 -18.89 -9.37 2.16
N GLY A 18 -18.67 -10.64 1.86
CA GLY A 18 -19.32 -11.32 0.75
C GLY A 18 -18.36 -12.10 -0.15
N ALA A 19 -18.91 -13.08 -0.85
CA ALA A 19 -18.16 -13.98 -1.73
C ALA A 19 -17.45 -13.24 -2.88
N PHE A 20 -17.98 -12.09 -3.31
CA PHE A 20 -17.29 -11.22 -4.27
C PHE A 20 -15.93 -10.76 -3.71
N TRP A 21 -15.92 -10.27 -2.47
CA TRP A 21 -14.76 -9.67 -1.83
C TRP A 21 -13.77 -10.70 -1.31
N ASP A 22 -14.25 -11.86 -0.85
CA ASP A 22 -13.40 -12.96 -0.37
C ASP A 22 -12.43 -13.44 -1.46
N SER A 23 -12.84 -13.39 -2.73
CA SER A 23 -11.98 -13.75 -3.86
C SER A 23 -10.93 -12.69 -4.24
N LEU A 24 -11.03 -11.48 -3.67
CA LEU A 24 -10.12 -10.35 -3.88
C LEU A 24 -9.27 -10.06 -2.62
N SER A 25 -9.40 -10.88 -1.56
CA SER A 25 -9.07 -10.54 -0.17
C SER A 25 -7.58 -10.38 0.16
N ASN A 26 -6.68 -10.50 -0.82
CA ASN A 26 -5.24 -10.37 -0.56
C ASN A 26 -4.77 -8.92 -0.53
N ASP A 27 -5.49 -7.97 -1.17
CA ASP A 27 -4.89 -6.70 -1.59
C ASP A 27 -5.38 -5.44 -0.85
N ASN A 28 -5.97 -5.55 0.35
CA ASN A 28 -6.56 -4.39 1.06
C ASN A 28 -7.62 -3.60 0.24
N LEU A 29 -8.02 -4.12 -0.93
CA LEU A 29 -8.82 -3.42 -1.94
C LEU A 29 -10.22 -3.07 -1.43
N GLY A 30 -10.86 -4.00 -0.71
CA GLY A 30 -12.17 -3.77 -0.09
C GLY A 30 -12.13 -2.62 0.93
N ARG A 31 -11.06 -2.50 1.72
CA ARG A 31 -10.90 -1.36 2.67
C ARG A 31 -10.85 -0.04 1.93
N GLN A 32 -10.07 0.01 0.83
CA GLN A 32 -9.97 1.21 0.01
C GLN A 32 -11.29 1.51 -0.70
N PHE A 33 -12.04 0.49 -1.10
CA PHE A 33 -13.37 0.63 -1.68
C PHE A 33 -14.32 1.34 -0.72
N LEU A 34 -14.35 0.93 0.56
CA LEU A 34 -15.19 1.56 1.59
C LEU A 34 -14.82 3.01 1.91
N ARG A 35 -13.62 3.46 1.52
CA ARG A 35 -13.22 4.87 1.67
C ARG A 35 -13.79 5.75 0.55
N VAL A 36 -14.26 5.15 -0.55
CA VAL A 36 -14.84 5.83 -1.72
C VAL A 36 -16.35 5.62 -1.84
N PHE A 37 -16.81 4.42 -1.51
CA PHE A 37 -18.22 4.02 -1.47
C PHE A 37 -18.59 3.73 -0.02
N SER A 38 -19.64 4.36 0.49
CA SER A 38 -20.13 4.05 1.85
C SER A 38 -20.54 2.58 1.98
N ALA A 39 -20.67 2.09 3.22
CA ALA A 39 -21.17 0.73 3.48
C ALA A 39 -22.55 0.51 2.84
N ASP A 40 -23.45 1.49 2.97
CA ASP A 40 -24.80 1.44 2.38
C ASP A 40 -24.76 1.42 0.84
N GLU A 41 -23.92 2.25 0.22
CA GLU A 41 -23.72 2.21 -1.23
C GLU A 41 -23.15 0.85 -1.67
N THR A 42 -22.23 0.27 -0.90
CA THR A 42 -21.64 -1.04 -1.19
C THR A 42 -22.67 -2.16 -1.11
N ILE A 43 -23.56 -2.12 -0.12
CA ILE A 43 -24.70 -3.05 0.01
C ILE A 43 -25.65 -2.88 -1.18
N ALA A 44 -25.99 -1.65 -1.54
CA ALA A 44 -26.89 -1.34 -2.65
C ALA A 44 -26.36 -1.84 -4.01
N LEU A 45 -25.04 -1.83 -4.22
CA LEU A 45 -24.42 -2.37 -5.43
C LEU A 45 -24.62 -3.88 -5.61
N SER A 46 -24.98 -4.61 -4.54
CA SER A 46 -25.28 -6.06 -4.58
C SER A 46 -24.20 -6.90 -5.28
N LEU A 47 -22.92 -6.59 -5.03
CA LEU A 47 -21.79 -7.17 -5.77
C LEU A 47 -21.66 -8.69 -5.63
N ASP A 48 -22.24 -9.28 -4.58
CA ASP A 48 -22.26 -10.74 -4.41
C ASP A 48 -23.06 -11.47 -5.50
N ASN A 49 -23.99 -10.79 -6.19
CA ASN A 49 -24.63 -11.34 -7.40
C ASN A 49 -23.60 -11.59 -8.52
N MET A 50 -22.46 -10.90 -8.47
CA MET A 50 -21.33 -11.01 -9.39
C MET A 50 -20.17 -11.84 -8.82
N ALA A 51 -20.40 -12.58 -7.71
CA ALA A 51 -19.35 -13.39 -7.08
C ALA A 51 -18.79 -14.50 -7.99
N HIS A 52 -19.56 -14.92 -8.99
CA HIS A 52 -19.17 -15.92 -9.99
C HIS A 52 -18.10 -15.41 -10.99
N LEU A 53 -17.90 -14.09 -11.09
CA LEU A 53 -16.90 -13.51 -11.98
C LEU A 53 -15.47 -13.90 -11.54
N ASP A 54 -14.58 -14.05 -12.52
CA ASP A 54 -13.15 -14.21 -12.26
C ASP A 54 -12.50 -12.90 -11.72
N LYS A 55 -11.25 -12.98 -11.24
CA LYS A 55 -10.54 -11.81 -10.67
C LYS A 55 -10.47 -10.64 -11.67
N VAL A 56 -10.24 -10.91 -12.95
CA VAL A 56 -10.09 -9.85 -13.98
C VAL A 56 -11.41 -9.12 -14.20
N ALA A 57 -12.50 -9.86 -14.41
CA ALA A 57 -13.82 -9.29 -14.60
C ALA A 57 -14.32 -8.52 -13.37
N LYS A 58 -14.01 -9.00 -12.16
CA LYS A 58 -14.30 -8.27 -10.91
C LYS A 58 -13.55 -6.93 -10.84
N LEU A 59 -12.26 -6.92 -11.18
CA LEU A 59 -11.46 -5.69 -11.20
C LEU A 59 -11.94 -4.69 -12.25
N GLN A 60 -12.33 -5.16 -13.44
CA GLN A 60 -12.93 -4.32 -14.48
C GLN A 60 -14.27 -3.71 -14.05
N LEU A 61 -15.11 -4.49 -13.37
CA LEU A 61 -16.35 -3.99 -12.77
C LEU A 61 -16.06 -2.89 -11.74
N LEU A 62 -15.10 -3.11 -10.84
CA LEU A 62 -14.71 -2.10 -9.86
C LEU A 62 -14.16 -0.84 -10.54
N GLU A 63 -13.31 -0.97 -11.57
CA GLU A 63 -12.81 0.16 -12.36
C GLU A 63 -13.96 0.97 -12.95
N SER A 64 -14.95 0.32 -13.58
CA SER A 64 -16.13 0.98 -14.15
C SER A 64 -16.91 1.76 -13.10
N LEU A 65 -17.18 1.14 -11.94
CA LEU A 65 -17.91 1.78 -10.85
C LEU A 65 -17.19 3.04 -10.33
N ILE A 66 -15.87 2.99 -10.22
CA ILE A 66 -15.06 4.13 -9.77
C ILE A 66 -15.09 5.26 -10.82
N LEU A 67 -14.93 4.93 -12.10
CA LEU A 67 -14.99 5.90 -13.19
C LEU A 67 -16.38 6.55 -13.29
N ASP A 68 -17.46 5.77 -13.12
CA ASP A 68 -18.83 6.29 -13.09
C ASP A 68 -19.06 7.17 -11.87
N ARG A 69 -18.52 6.82 -10.70
CA ARG A 69 -18.54 7.68 -9.50
C ARG A 69 -17.88 9.03 -9.79
N MET A 70 -16.70 9.03 -10.42
CA MET A 70 -15.96 10.25 -10.74
C MET A 70 -16.71 11.11 -11.76
N ARG A 71 -17.34 10.49 -12.77
CA ARG A 71 -18.15 11.18 -13.78
C ARG A 71 -19.43 11.79 -13.20
N ASN A 72 -20.13 11.04 -12.35
CA ASN A 72 -21.44 11.43 -11.82
C ASN A 72 -21.36 12.32 -10.57
N LYS A 73 -20.21 12.34 -9.87
CA LYS A 73 -19.95 13.24 -8.74
C LYS A 73 -18.62 13.98 -8.95
N PRO A 74 -18.52 14.86 -9.97
CA PRO A 74 -17.28 15.58 -10.27
C PRO A 74 -16.91 16.51 -9.09
N LEU A 75 -15.61 16.69 -8.88
CA LEU A 75 -15.10 17.64 -7.89
C LEU A 75 -15.04 19.05 -8.51
N PRO A 76 -15.31 20.11 -7.74
CA PRO A 76 -15.46 21.47 -8.26
C PRO A 76 -14.14 22.12 -8.72
N HIS A 77 -12.99 21.56 -8.31
CA HIS A 77 -11.68 22.17 -8.47
C HIS A 77 -10.64 21.13 -8.90
N VAL A 78 -9.70 21.55 -9.75
CA VAL A 78 -8.55 20.74 -10.20
C VAL A 78 -7.63 20.50 -8.99
N PRO A 79 -6.97 19.33 -8.85
CA PRO A 79 -6.11 19.00 -7.71
C PRO A 79 -5.10 20.07 -7.26
N GLU A 80 -4.53 20.81 -8.22
CA GLU A 80 -3.58 21.92 -7.98
C GLU A 80 -4.21 23.14 -7.28
N SER A 81 -5.54 23.23 -7.30
CA SER A 81 -6.35 24.28 -6.65
C SER A 81 -7.11 23.77 -5.41
N LEU A 82 -6.88 22.53 -4.97
CA LEU A 82 -7.52 21.96 -3.79
C LEU A 82 -6.88 22.54 -2.52
N SER A 83 -7.34 23.74 -2.16
CA SER A 83 -6.93 24.47 -0.96
C SER A 83 -7.54 23.94 0.34
N SER A 84 -8.58 23.09 0.24
CA SER A 84 -9.19 22.41 1.39
C SER A 84 -8.86 20.93 1.40
N ASN A 85 -8.49 20.44 2.59
CA ASN A 85 -8.11 19.05 2.79
C ASN A 85 -9.23 18.06 2.38
N ASP A 86 -10.50 18.47 2.49
CA ASP A 86 -11.65 17.59 2.22
C ASP A 86 -11.76 17.18 0.75
N PHE A 87 -11.67 18.13 -0.18
CA PHE A 87 -11.75 17.80 -1.61
C PHE A 87 -10.50 17.06 -2.09
N TYR A 88 -9.31 17.42 -1.59
CA TYR A 88 -8.10 16.65 -1.85
C TYR A 88 -8.26 15.21 -1.37
N ASN A 89 -8.73 15.01 -0.14
CA ASN A 89 -8.88 13.68 0.43
C ASN A 89 -9.92 12.84 -0.33
N ILE A 90 -10.96 13.46 -0.89
CA ILE A 90 -11.92 12.76 -1.75
C ILE A 90 -11.27 12.40 -3.09
N TRP A 91 -10.57 13.34 -3.72
CA TRP A 91 -9.85 13.11 -4.98
C TRP A 91 -8.82 11.99 -4.82
N HIS A 92 -7.93 12.12 -3.84
CA HIS A 92 -6.88 11.16 -3.53
C HIS A 92 -7.43 9.76 -3.31
N ARG A 93 -8.48 9.60 -2.48
CA ARG A 93 -9.09 8.29 -2.23
C ARG A 93 -9.62 7.64 -3.50
N ARG A 94 -10.22 8.41 -4.41
CA ARG A 94 -10.74 7.92 -5.70
C ARG A 94 -9.61 7.50 -6.63
N GLU A 95 -8.61 8.37 -6.79
CA GLU A 95 -7.43 8.09 -7.63
C GLU A 95 -6.63 6.90 -7.11
N PHE A 96 -6.42 6.83 -5.79
CA PHE A 96 -5.72 5.73 -5.14
C PHE A 96 -6.44 4.40 -5.35
N LEU A 97 -7.75 4.37 -5.13
CA LEU A 97 -8.54 3.16 -5.37
C LEU A 97 -8.49 2.74 -6.85
N LEU A 98 -8.63 3.69 -7.77
CA LEU A 98 -8.56 3.43 -9.20
C LEU A 98 -7.19 2.90 -9.62
N ALA A 99 -6.11 3.57 -9.19
CA ALA A 99 -4.74 3.15 -9.44
C ALA A 99 -4.46 1.75 -8.86
N HIS A 100 -5.03 1.43 -7.69
CA HIS A 100 -4.88 0.11 -7.09
C HIS A 100 -5.61 -0.98 -7.88
N VAL A 101 -6.88 -0.74 -8.27
CA VAL A 101 -7.63 -1.65 -9.14
C VAL A 101 -6.88 -1.88 -10.46
N GLN A 102 -6.33 -0.82 -11.05
CA GLN A 102 -5.56 -0.88 -12.29
C GLN A 102 -4.25 -1.67 -12.11
N ARG A 103 -3.51 -1.46 -11.01
CA ARG A 103 -2.31 -2.24 -10.68
C ARG A 103 -2.62 -3.74 -10.59
N GLU A 104 -3.74 -4.09 -9.95
CA GLU A 104 -4.17 -5.48 -9.78
C GLU A 104 -4.65 -6.16 -11.08
N GLN A 105 -5.00 -5.38 -12.12
CA GLN A 105 -5.26 -5.90 -13.46
C GLN A 105 -3.97 -6.27 -14.22
N GLY A 106 -2.80 -5.91 -13.68
CA GLY A 106 -1.50 -6.28 -14.23
C GLY A 106 -1.12 -5.50 -15.49
N ALA A 107 -0.45 -6.17 -16.43
CA ALA A 107 0.23 -5.53 -17.55
C ALA A 107 -0.67 -4.64 -18.44
N THR A 108 -1.97 -4.92 -18.51
CA THR A 108 -2.94 -4.16 -19.34
C THR A 108 -3.22 -2.76 -18.81
N LYS A 109 -2.94 -2.49 -17.52
CA LYS A 109 -3.30 -1.26 -16.81
C LYS A 109 -2.16 -0.67 -15.98
N MET A 110 -0.98 -1.27 -16.07
CA MET A 110 0.16 -0.93 -15.22
C MET A 110 0.66 0.50 -15.47
N VAL A 111 0.61 0.96 -16.72
CA VAL A 111 1.05 2.31 -17.10
C VAL A 111 0.12 3.36 -16.51
N GLU A 112 -1.19 3.13 -16.57
CA GLU A 112 -2.19 4.02 -15.98
C GLU A 112 -2.08 4.06 -14.46
N ALA A 113 -1.88 2.91 -13.82
CA ALA A 113 -1.66 2.83 -12.38
C ALA A 113 -0.42 3.63 -11.96
N GLU A 114 0.71 3.43 -12.64
CA GLU A 114 1.95 4.16 -12.38
C GLU A 114 1.77 5.67 -12.50
N GLN A 115 1.15 6.12 -13.59
CA GLN A 115 0.94 7.53 -13.86
C GLN A 115 0.07 8.17 -12.76
N ARG A 116 -0.97 7.48 -12.30
CA ARG A 116 -1.82 7.98 -11.20
C ARG A 116 -1.04 8.12 -9.90
N TYR A 117 -0.24 7.12 -9.52
CA TYR A 117 0.60 7.22 -8.31
C TYR A 117 1.59 8.39 -8.40
N ARG A 118 2.25 8.58 -9.55
CA ARG A 118 3.13 9.73 -9.78
C ARG A 118 2.40 11.07 -9.65
N THR A 119 1.22 11.17 -10.25
CA THR A 119 0.39 12.38 -10.17
C THR A 119 -0.02 12.68 -8.73
N MET A 120 -0.41 11.67 -7.95
CA MET A 120 -0.73 11.86 -6.53
C MET A 120 0.48 12.34 -5.70
N ILE A 121 1.66 11.76 -5.93
CA ILE A 121 2.92 12.16 -5.27
C ILE A 121 3.30 13.59 -5.64
N ASP A 122 3.25 13.95 -6.92
CA ASP A 122 3.59 15.29 -7.42
C ASP A 122 2.66 16.37 -6.84
N ILE A 123 1.34 16.15 -6.90
CA ILE A 123 0.37 17.08 -6.32
C ILE A 123 0.57 17.19 -4.81
N TRP A 124 0.78 16.07 -4.11
CA TRP A 124 1.08 16.10 -2.68
C TRP A 124 2.36 16.89 -2.38
N GLY A 125 3.42 16.73 -3.18
CA GLY A 125 4.68 17.45 -3.06
C GLY A 125 4.49 18.97 -3.16
N LYS A 126 3.67 19.41 -4.11
CA LYS A 126 3.34 20.82 -4.37
C LYS A 126 2.43 21.48 -3.32
N ARG A 127 1.74 20.69 -2.48
CA ARG A 127 0.87 21.24 -1.42
C ARG A 127 1.67 22.01 -0.38
N ASN A 128 1.20 23.21 -0.05
CA ASN A 128 1.77 24.10 0.95
C ASN A 128 0.72 24.64 1.93
N ASP A 129 -0.43 23.95 2.05
CA ASP A 129 -1.48 24.33 3.00
C ASP A 129 -1.13 23.92 4.44
N PRO A 130 -1.57 24.68 5.45
CA PRO A 130 -1.28 24.41 6.87
C PRO A 130 -1.92 23.10 7.37
N ASP A 131 -2.91 22.58 6.65
CA ASP A 131 -3.60 21.32 6.94
C ASP A 131 -2.94 20.11 6.28
N LYS A 132 -1.77 20.28 5.63
CA LYS A 132 -0.90 19.20 5.14
C LYS A 132 -0.36 18.41 6.33
N LYS A 133 -1.21 17.57 6.91
CA LYS A 133 -0.86 16.67 8.00
C LYS A 133 -0.01 15.52 7.46
N TRP A 134 0.78 14.93 8.35
CA TRP A 134 1.26 13.57 8.15
C TRP A 134 0.02 12.65 7.98
N PRO A 135 -0.13 11.76 6.98
CA PRO A 135 0.87 11.11 6.13
C PRO A 135 1.12 11.85 4.79
N GLN A 136 2.39 12.01 4.38
CA GLN A 136 2.82 12.05 3.00
C GLN A 136 2.20 10.85 2.30
N ASP A 137 2.05 10.89 0.99
CA ASP A 137 1.33 9.84 0.28
C ASP A 137 2.11 8.50 0.24
N LEU A 138 2.41 7.94 1.42
CA LEU A 138 3.23 6.76 1.67
C LEU A 138 2.64 5.54 0.96
N GLY A 139 1.30 5.47 0.91
CA GLY A 139 0.61 4.45 0.15
C GLY A 139 0.91 4.54 -1.34
N SER A 140 0.87 5.74 -1.94
CA SER A 140 1.20 5.90 -3.35
C SER A 140 2.68 5.69 -3.64
N ILE A 141 3.57 6.14 -2.75
CA ILE A 141 5.01 5.90 -2.88
C ILE A 141 5.30 4.40 -2.81
N ASP A 142 4.72 3.66 -1.85
CA ASP A 142 4.89 2.19 -1.73
C ASP A 142 4.34 1.46 -2.97
N ASN A 143 3.19 1.87 -3.50
CA ASN A 143 2.65 1.24 -4.71
C ASN A 143 3.46 1.58 -5.96
N LEU A 144 3.92 2.84 -6.12
CA LEU A 144 4.81 3.23 -7.22
C LEU A 144 6.11 2.44 -7.16
N PHE A 145 6.69 2.34 -5.96
CA PHE A 145 7.85 1.51 -5.68
C PHE A 145 7.66 0.05 -6.14
N ILE A 146 6.52 -0.57 -5.81
CA ILE A 146 6.19 -1.95 -6.23
C ILE A 146 6.13 -2.06 -7.75
N ILE A 147 5.45 -1.12 -8.42
CA ILE A 147 5.33 -1.11 -9.89
C ILE A 147 6.70 -1.02 -10.55
N LEU A 148 7.56 -0.13 -10.06
CA LEU A 148 8.90 0.04 -10.60
C LEU A 148 9.76 -1.21 -10.43
N ALA A 149 9.68 -1.86 -9.26
CA ALA A 149 10.36 -3.13 -9.02
C ALA A 149 9.88 -4.24 -9.96
N GLN A 150 8.56 -4.32 -10.22
CA GLN A 150 7.98 -5.27 -11.18
C GLN A 150 8.42 -5.05 -12.62
N GLN A 151 8.73 -3.81 -12.99
CA GLN A 151 9.26 -3.43 -14.30
C GLN A 151 10.79 -3.47 -14.37
N ASN A 152 11.47 -4.00 -13.36
CA ASN A 152 12.94 -4.04 -13.24
C ASN A 152 13.61 -2.65 -13.23
N ARG A 153 12.87 -1.59 -12.89
CA ARG A 153 13.38 -0.20 -12.76
C ARG A 153 13.97 0.02 -11.37
N PHE A 154 14.94 -0.81 -11.01
CA PHE A 154 15.46 -0.94 -9.65
C PHE A 154 16.10 0.35 -9.11
N SER A 155 16.83 1.11 -9.93
CA SER A 155 17.46 2.35 -9.47
C SER A 155 16.44 3.40 -9.03
N GLU A 156 15.31 3.50 -9.72
CA GLU A 156 14.25 4.44 -9.36
C GLU A 156 13.44 3.95 -8.15
N ALA A 157 13.18 2.64 -8.07
CA ALA A 157 12.57 2.01 -6.91
C ALA A 157 13.44 2.16 -5.65
N GLU A 158 14.76 2.03 -5.75
CA GLU A 158 15.70 2.21 -4.64
C GLU A 158 15.61 3.62 -4.04
N LEU A 159 15.55 4.66 -4.89
CA LEU A 159 15.43 6.04 -4.45
C LEU A 159 14.12 6.28 -3.69
N LEU A 160 13.00 5.80 -4.24
CA LEU A 160 11.69 5.92 -3.59
C LEU A 160 11.63 5.16 -2.26
N ALA A 161 12.24 3.98 -2.16
CA ALA A 161 12.27 3.21 -0.92
C ALA A 161 13.07 3.93 0.17
N LYS A 162 14.22 4.50 -0.18
CA LYS A 162 15.04 5.28 0.76
C LYS A 162 14.32 6.53 1.25
N GLU A 163 13.65 7.24 0.35
CA GLU A 163 12.77 8.35 0.71
C GLU A 163 11.66 7.87 1.67
N LEU A 164 10.91 6.85 1.28
CA LEU A 164 9.80 6.30 2.07
C LEU A 164 10.23 5.86 3.48
N ILE A 165 11.38 5.22 3.62
CA ILE A 165 11.97 4.84 4.92
C ILE A 165 12.26 6.09 5.76
N GLY A 166 12.92 7.10 5.18
CA GLY A 166 13.24 8.36 5.86
C GLY A 166 11.98 9.08 6.35
N LEU A 167 10.92 9.02 5.55
CA LEU A 167 9.60 9.53 5.88
C LEU A 167 8.97 8.74 7.02
N ILE A 168 8.78 7.42 6.90
CA ILE A 168 8.16 6.60 7.96
C ILE A 168 8.84 6.79 9.32
N ARG A 169 10.18 6.92 9.35
CA ARG A 169 10.95 7.16 10.59
C ARG A 169 10.62 8.48 11.27
N GLN A 170 10.23 9.50 10.52
CA GLN A 170 9.83 10.81 11.03
C GLN A 170 8.33 10.88 11.35
N CYS A 171 7.56 9.83 11.07
CA CYS A 171 6.13 9.78 11.38
C CYS A 171 5.92 9.45 12.87
N PRO A 172 5.28 10.34 13.66
CA PRO A 172 5.08 10.12 15.08
C PRO A 172 4.31 8.84 15.43
N ASP A 173 3.37 8.46 14.57
CA ASP A 173 2.48 7.31 14.81
C ASP A 173 3.06 5.98 14.31
N LEU A 174 4.10 6.02 13.47
CA LEU A 174 4.76 4.83 12.92
C LEU A 174 6.17 4.69 13.49
N GLY A 175 7.05 5.63 13.16
CA GLY A 175 8.44 5.65 13.58
C GLY A 175 9.26 4.47 13.07
N TYR A 176 10.51 4.42 13.57
CA TYR A 176 11.52 3.45 13.17
C TYR A 176 11.13 1.99 13.48
N GLY A 177 10.48 1.74 14.63
CA GLY A 177 10.05 0.40 15.05
C GLY A 177 8.71 -0.06 14.47
N SER A 178 8.18 0.60 13.43
CA SER A 178 6.90 0.19 12.83
C SER A 178 7.04 -1.04 11.93
N PRO A 179 6.00 -1.90 11.86
CA PRO A 179 5.94 -2.98 10.86
C PRO A 179 6.00 -2.45 9.44
N MET A 180 5.51 -1.22 9.21
CA MET A 180 5.60 -0.57 7.91
C MET A 180 7.05 -0.28 7.51
N ASN A 181 7.85 0.30 8.41
CA ASN A 181 9.27 0.55 8.14
C ASN A 181 10.01 -0.76 7.76
N ILE A 182 9.82 -1.82 8.55
CA ILE A 182 10.44 -3.13 8.28
C ILE A 182 9.95 -3.72 6.96
N GLY A 183 8.66 -3.60 6.65
CA GLY A 183 8.10 -4.06 5.37
C GLY A 183 8.73 -3.37 4.15
N ILE A 184 8.98 -2.05 4.22
CA ILE A 184 9.68 -1.33 3.14
C ILE A 184 11.16 -1.73 3.08
N MET A 185 11.83 -1.91 4.22
CA MET A 185 13.22 -2.37 4.27
C MET A 185 13.37 -3.75 3.61
N LEU A 186 12.46 -4.69 3.88
CA LEU A 186 12.47 -6.03 3.25
C LEU A 186 12.34 -5.93 1.71
N LYS A 187 11.45 -5.07 1.22
CA LYS A 187 11.31 -4.87 -0.24
C LYS A 187 12.56 -4.23 -0.85
N LEU A 188 13.23 -3.33 -0.14
CA LEU A 188 14.49 -2.74 -0.58
C LEU A 188 15.65 -3.77 -0.57
N MET A 189 15.70 -4.66 0.42
CA MET A 189 16.66 -5.78 0.43
C MET A 189 16.49 -6.70 -0.79
N ASP A 190 15.25 -6.98 -1.19
CA ASP A 190 14.96 -7.76 -2.40
C ASP A 190 15.51 -7.08 -3.67
N ILE A 191 15.32 -5.76 -3.79
CA ILE A 191 15.86 -4.98 -4.91
C ILE A 191 17.38 -5.03 -4.92
N PHE A 192 18.02 -4.86 -3.76
CA PHE A 192 19.47 -4.98 -3.65
C PHE A 192 19.95 -6.36 -4.09
N GLY A 193 19.30 -7.44 -3.65
CA GLY A 193 19.61 -8.80 -4.10
C GLY A 193 19.49 -8.97 -5.61
N LYS A 194 18.41 -8.44 -6.22
CA LYS A 194 18.21 -8.45 -7.69
C LYS A 194 19.26 -7.64 -8.46
N GLN A 195 19.90 -6.67 -7.81
CA GLN A 195 21.02 -5.89 -8.37
C GLN A 195 22.40 -6.50 -8.05
N GLY A 196 22.46 -7.60 -7.28
CA GLY A 196 23.71 -8.20 -6.81
C GLY A 196 24.40 -7.45 -5.66
N LYS A 197 23.70 -6.48 -5.04
CA LYS A 197 24.17 -5.65 -3.92
C LYS A 197 23.92 -6.34 -2.57
N TYR A 198 24.50 -7.53 -2.39
CA TYR A 198 24.20 -8.38 -1.23
C TYR A 198 24.70 -7.77 0.10
N ASP A 199 25.84 -7.08 0.07
CA ASP A 199 26.40 -6.43 1.27
C ASP A 199 25.46 -5.31 1.79
N GLU A 200 24.92 -4.49 0.89
CA GLU A 200 23.93 -3.47 1.23
C GLU A 200 22.63 -4.09 1.76
N ALA A 201 22.20 -5.21 1.17
CA ALA A 201 21.02 -5.94 1.62
C ALA A 201 21.20 -6.52 3.03
N LEU A 202 22.37 -7.11 3.33
CA LEU A 202 22.69 -7.66 4.65
C LEU A 202 22.87 -6.58 5.71
N ALA A 203 23.47 -5.44 5.35
CA ALA A 203 23.54 -4.27 6.24
C ALA A 203 22.13 -3.75 6.60
N LEU A 204 21.23 -3.67 5.61
CA LEU A 204 19.85 -3.28 5.83
C LEU A 204 19.08 -4.33 6.66
N ASN A 205 19.38 -5.62 6.51
CA ASN A 205 18.81 -6.69 7.33
C ASN A 205 19.19 -6.54 8.81
N ALA A 206 20.47 -6.23 9.08
CA ALA A 206 20.94 -5.93 10.44
C ALA A 206 20.23 -4.70 11.04
N GLU A 207 20.02 -3.65 10.25
CA GLU A 207 19.21 -2.49 10.65
C GLU A 207 17.77 -2.89 11.00
N GLY A 208 17.19 -3.83 10.24
CA GLY A 208 15.87 -4.40 10.49
C GLY A 208 15.75 -5.08 11.86
N TYR A 209 16.77 -5.81 12.30
CA TYR A 209 16.79 -6.37 13.66
C TYR A 209 16.83 -5.29 14.74
N ALA A 210 17.58 -4.20 14.54
CA ALA A 210 17.54 -3.08 15.47
C ALA A 210 16.15 -2.43 15.53
N ALA A 211 15.41 -2.41 14.42
CA ALA A 211 14.02 -1.95 14.40
C ALA A 211 13.09 -2.89 15.18
N ILE A 212 13.33 -4.21 15.14
CA ILE A 212 12.60 -5.18 15.98
C ILE A 212 12.80 -4.92 17.47
N ASP A 213 14.01 -4.58 17.91
CA ASP A 213 14.29 -4.31 19.33
C ASP A 213 13.55 -3.07 19.84
N ILE A 214 13.33 -2.09 18.97
CA ILE A 214 12.49 -0.91 19.26
C ILE A 214 11.00 -1.31 19.21
N MET A 215 10.58 -2.07 18.19
CA MET A 215 9.21 -2.57 18.04
C MET A 215 8.72 -3.32 19.28
N ALA A 216 9.58 -4.16 19.85
CA ALA A 216 9.29 -4.97 21.05
C ALA A 216 8.95 -4.14 22.29
N LYS A 217 9.38 -2.87 22.33
CA LYS A 217 9.14 -1.94 23.45
C LYS A 217 7.96 -0.99 23.21
N GLY A 218 7.32 -1.06 22.04
CA GLY A 218 6.28 -0.12 21.63
C GLY A 218 4.92 -0.77 21.37
N MET A 219 4.00 0.03 20.83
CA MET A 219 2.64 -0.39 20.50
C MET A 219 2.55 -1.50 19.43
N PHE A 220 3.65 -1.76 18.73
CA PHE A 220 3.75 -2.77 17.67
C PHE A 220 4.35 -4.10 18.14
N ALA A 221 4.55 -4.30 19.44
CA ALA A 221 5.19 -5.51 19.99
C ALA A 221 4.53 -6.82 19.52
N LYS A 222 3.22 -6.82 19.24
CA LYS A 222 2.49 -8.00 18.71
C LYS A 222 2.97 -8.49 17.33
N TYR A 223 3.72 -7.67 16.58
CA TYR A 223 4.21 -8.01 15.25
C TYR A 223 5.67 -8.51 15.25
N VAL A 224 6.36 -8.49 16.40
CA VAL A 224 7.79 -8.84 16.51
C VAL A 224 8.10 -10.20 15.90
N ASP A 225 7.37 -11.24 16.27
CA ASP A 225 7.67 -12.60 15.81
C ASP A 225 7.50 -12.74 14.29
N THR A 226 6.43 -12.15 13.74
CA THR A 226 6.16 -12.14 12.30
C THR A 226 7.26 -11.41 11.54
N GLN A 227 7.64 -10.22 12.00
CA GLN A 227 8.64 -9.39 11.32
C GLN A 227 10.05 -9.98 11.45
N ARG A 228 10.39 -10.56 12.62
CA ARG A 228 11.64 -11.29 12.83
C ARG A 228 11.75 -12.48 11.88
N LYS A 229 10.69 -13.28 11.74
CA LYS A 229 10.66 -14.42 10.82
C LYS A 229 10.89 -13.97 9.36
N SER A 230 10.31 -12.85 8.94
CA SER A 230 10.54 -12.31 7.61
C SER A 230 11.99 -11.87 7.40
N LEU A 231 12.62 -11.23 8.39
CA LEU A 231 14.04 -10.85 8.34
C LEU A 231 14.96 -12.07 8.31
N ASP A 232 14.66 -13.12 9.08
CA ASP A 232 15.40 -14.40 9.06
C ASP A 232 15.37 -15.04 7.67
N GLN A 233 14.17 -15.11 7.06
CA GLN A 233 14.00 -15.67 5.72
C GLN A 233 14.74 -14.85 4.66
N MET A 234 14.65 -13.52 4.74
CA MET A 234 15.39 -12.63 3.85
C MET A 234 16.89 -12.82 4.00
N LYS A 235 17.41 -12.90 5.23
CA LYS A 235 18.86 -13.08 5.48
C LYS A 235 19.38 -14.35 4.83
N ARG A 236 18.67 -15.47 4.99
CA ARG A 236 19.04 -16.75 4.36
C ARG A 236 19.04 -16.64 2.83
N ALA A 237 18.01 -16.05 2.24
CA ALA A 237 17.94 -15.88 0.79
C ALA A 237 19.11 -15.04 0.25
N LEU A 238 19.47 -13.97 0.96
CA LEU A 238 20.61 -13.12 0.63
C LEU A 238 21.94 -13.87 0.75
N GLU A 239 22.16 -14.62 1.83
CA GLU A 239 23.39 -15.41 2.05
C GLU A 239 23.58 -16.52 1.01
N GLU A 240 22.49 -17.08 0.49
CA GLU A 240 22.50 -18.15 -0.51
C GLU A 240 22.42 -17.62 -1.95
N HIS A 241 22.42 -16.29 -2.13
CA HIS A 241 22.29 -15.61 -3.42
C HIS A 241 21.06 -16.09 -4.22
N ARG A 242 19.98 -16.42 -3.51
CA ARG A 242 18.71 -16.88 -4.09
C ARG A 242 17.75 -15.70 -4.24
N SER A 243 16.92 -15.75 -5.28
CA SER A 243 15.81 -14.81 -5.40
C SER A 243 14.89 -14.99 -4.20
N TRP A 244 14.67 -13.93 -3.44
CA TRP A 244 13.64 -13.93 -2.42
C TRP A 244 12.30 -13.76 -3.13
N GLU A 245 11.49 -14.82 -3.15
CA GLU A 245 10.10 -14.69 -3.59
C GLU A 245 9.35 -13.91 -2.52
N SER A 246 9.40 -12.58 -2.64
CA SER A 246 8.45 -11.69 -1.99
C SER A 246 7.07 -12.05 -2.53
N GLY A 247 6.40 -13.04 -1.94
CA GLY A 247 4.95 -13.06 -2.01
C GLY A 247 4.53 -11.76 -1.33
N TYR A 248 4.36 -10.70 -2.13
CA TYR A 248 4.41 -9.29 -1.72
C TYR A 248 3.84 -9.15 -0.30
N LEU A 249 4.70 -8.79 0.65
CA LEU A 249 4.29 -8.50 2.02
C LEU A 249 3.37 -7.28 1.96
N ILE A 250 2.08 -7.54 1.76
CA ILE A 250 1.02 -6.59 1.97
C ILE A 250 0.94 -6.47 3.47
N ILE A 251 1.53 -5.39 3.98
CA ILE A 251 1.48 -5.02 5.39
C ILE A 251 -0.02 -4.99 5.76
N ARG A 252 -0.44 -5.94 6.60
CA ARG A 252 -1.77 -6.02 7.19
C ARG A 252 -1.85 -5.14 8.43
#